data_AF-A0A7W0TRQ8-F1
#
_entry.id   AF-A0A7W0TRQ8-F1
#
_cell.length_a   1.000
_cell.length_b   1.000
_cell.length_c   1.000
_cell.angle_alpha   90.00
_cell.angle_beta   90.00
_cell.angle_gamma   90.00
#
_symmetry.space_group_name_H-M   'P 1'
#
loop_
_entity.id
_entity.type
_entity.pdbx_description
1 polymer ?
#
loop_
_entity_poly.entity_id
_entity_poly.type
_entity_poly.pdbx_seq_one_letter_code
_entity_poly.pdbx_strand_id
1 'polypeptide(L)' 'EVANGRVPPAYVYVRVEDVDATAARLEQVGGRVLSPLEERAWGERAAWFADPDGNVVAVAQAAPA' A
#
# COMPACT_ATOMS: atom_id res chain seq x y z
N GLU A 1 4.29 22.95 0.67
CA GLU A 1 3.16 22.70 -0.24
C GLU A 1 3.37 21.38 -0.94
N VAL A 2 2.34 20.52 -0.99
CA VAL A 2 2.33 19.36 -1.89
C VAL A 2 2.06 19.88 -3.30
N ALA A 3 3.10 20.00 -4.11
CA ALA A 3 2.98 20.51 -5.46
C ALA A 3 2.11 19.57 -6.30
N ASN A 4 0.96 20.08 -6.74
CA ASN A 4 0.05 19.52 -7.74
C ASN A 4 -0.69 18.22 -7.38
N GLY A 5 -1.99 18.35 -7.13
CA GLY A 5 -2.98 17.28 -6.96
C GLY A 5 -3.18 16.38 -8.19
N ARG A 6 -2.12 15.75 -8.68
CA ARG A 6 -2.19 14.54 -9.50
C ARG A 6 -2.12 13.34 -8.57
N VAL A 7 -3.29 12.84 -8.19
CA VAL A 7 -3.40 11.43 -7.80
C VAL A 7 -2.97 10.63 -9.03
N PRO A 8 -2.04 9.66 -8.91
CA PRO A 8 -1.70 8.80 -10.04
C PRO A 8 -2.98 8.18 -10.62
N PRO A 9 -3.15 8.13 -11.95
CA PRO A 9 -4.39 7.67 -12.58
C PRO A 9 -4.69 6.19 -12.28
N ALA A 10 -3.69 5.45 -11.79
CA ALA A 10 -3.78 4.07 -11.38
C ALA A 10 -2.79 3.80 -10.24
N TYR A 11 -3.01 2.70 -9.53
CA TYR A 11 -2.06 2.10 -8.61
C TYR A 11 -1.87 0.63 -8.95
N VAL A 12 -0.74 0.06 -8.55
CA VAL A 12 -0.51 -1.39 -8.66
C VAL A 12 -1.01 -2.05 -7.38
N TYR A 13 -1.75 -3.14 -7.49
CA TYR A 13 -2.23 -3.92 -6.35
C TYR A 13 -1.60 -5.32 -6.40
N VAL A 14 -0.74 -5.61 -5.43
CA VAL A 14 0.04 -6.84 -5.38
C VAL A 14 -0.43 -7.70 -4.22
N ARG A 15 -0.87 -8.93 -4.51
CA ARG A 15 -1.10 -9.93 -3.48
C ARG A 15 0.22 -10.58 -3.09
N VAL A 16 0.48 -10.66 -1.79
CA VAL A 16 1.71 -11.20 -1.22
C VAL A 16 1.37 -12.29 -0.19
N GLU A 17 2.32 -13.18 0.07
CA GLU A 17 2.15 -14.27 1.03
C GLU A 17 2.14 -13.79 2.48
N ASP A 18 2.90 -12.73 2.79
CA ASP A 18 2.99 -12.11 4.11
C ASP A 18 2.91 -10.58 3.95
N VAL A 19 1.71 -10.04 4.19
CA VAL A 19 1.45 -8.60 4.04
C VAL A 19 2.07 -7.79 5.18
N ASP A 20 2.22 -8.37 6.38
CA ASP A 20 2.84 -7.70 7.52
C ASP A 20 4.35 -7.48 7.26
N ALA A 21 5.07 -8.53 6.83
CA ALA A 21 6.47 -8.44 6.48
C ALA A 21 6.71 -7.50 5.29
N THR A 22 5.83 -7.53 4.29
CA THR A 22 5.94 -6.67 3.11
C THR A 22 5.69 -5.20 3.46
N ALA A 23 4.66 -4.90 4.27
CA ALA A 23 4.36 -3.55 4.72
C ALA A 23 5.51 -2.97 5.57
N ALA A 24 6.03 -3.74 6.54
CA ALA A 24 7.17 -3.32 7.35
C ALA A 24 8.41 -3.03 6.50
N ARG A 25 8.68 -3.85 5.48
CA ARG A 25 9.78 -3.60 4.54
C ARG A 25 9.56 -2.32 3.74
N LEU A 26 8.35 -2.06 3.25
CA LEU A 26 8.04 -0.84 2.49
C LEU A 26 8.30 0.41 3.32
N GLU A 27 7.91 0.43 4.60
CA GLU A 27 8.21 1.53 5.52
C GLU A 27 9.72 1.72 5.71
N GLN A 28 10.47 0.62 5.92
CA GLN A 28 11.93 0.65 6.13
C GLN A 28 12.71 1.20 4.94
N VAL A 29 12.25 0.94 3.71
CA VAL A 29 12.94 1.40 2.49
C VAL A 29 12.47 2.78 2.01
N GLY A 30 11.69 3.50 2.83
CA GLY A 30 11.25 4.87 2.55
C GLY A 30 9.93 4.99 1.79
N GLY A 31 9.15 3.89 1.72
CA GLY A 31 7.77 3.94 1.25
C GLY A 31 6.92 4.75 2.22
N ARG A 32 6.31 5.83 1.71
CA ARG A 32 5.44 6.69 2.53
C ARG A 32 4.07 6.05 2.65
N VAL A 33 3.66 5.72 3.88
CA VAL A 33 2.33 5.18 4.15
C VAL A 33 1.25 6.19 3.74
N LEU A 34 0.32 5.75 2.89
CA LEU A 34 -0.86 6.52 2.49
C LEU A 34 -2.13 5.98 3.17
N SER A 35 -2.20 4.66 3.34
CA SER A 35 -3.23 3.99 4.11
C SER A 35 -2.58 2.84 4.87
N PRO A 36 -2.78 2.74 6.20
CA PRO A 36 -2.17 1.69 7.01
C PRO A 36 -2.68 0.30 6.63
N LEU A 37 -1.98 -0.73 7.10
CA LEU A 37 -2.39 -2.12 6.92
C LEU A 37 -3.61 -2.43 7.79
N GLU A 38 -4.75 -2.65 7.15
CA GLU A 38 -6.04 -2.89 7.82
C GLU A 38 -6.86 -3.93 7.06
N GLU A 39 -7.80 -4.56 7.76
CA GLU A 39 -8.85 -5.36 7.13
C GLU A 39 -9.79 -4.47 6.33
N ARG A 40 -10.11 -4.91 5.12
CA ARG A 40 -10.95 -4.19 4.17
C ARG A 40 -12.28 -4.92 4.01
N ALA A 41 -13.33 -4.15 3.72
CA ALA A 41 -14.69 -4.66 3.59
C ALA A 41 -14.86 -5.74 2.49
N TRP A 42 -13.89 -5.86 1.58
CA TRP A 42 -13.85 -6.87 0.52
C TRP A 42 -13.06 -8.14 0.89
N GLY A 43 -12.70 -8.33 2.16
CA GLY A 43 -12.11 -9.58 2.67
C GLY A 43 -10.60 -9.70 2.51
N GLU A 44 -9.86 -8.59 2.42
CA GLU A 44 -8.39 -8.60 2.39
C GLU A 44 -7.81 -7.67 3.45
N ARG A 45 -6.63 -8.01 3.97
CA ARG A 45 -5.79 -7.07 4.71
C ARG A 45 -4.91 -6.35 3.71
N ALA A 46 -4.99 -5.02 3.63
CA ALA A 46 -4.28 -4.24 2.62
C ALA A 46 -3.79 -2.87 3.12
N ALA A 47 -2.65 -2.44 2.59
CA ALA A 47 -2.02 -1.14 2.84
C ALA A 47 -1.63 -0.46 1.52
N TRP A 48 -1.58 0.88 1.52
CA TRP A 48 -1.17 1.69 0.38
C TRP A 48 0.04 2.55 0.75
N PHE A 49 0.99 2.62 -0.18
CA PHE A 49 2.23 3.38 -0.04
C PHE A 49 2.45 4.26 -1.28
N ALA A 50 3.14 5.38 -1.08
CA ALA A 50 3.77 6.14 -2.15
C ALA A 50 5.26 5.86 -2.18
N ASP A 51 5.80 5.60 -3.37
CA ASP A 51 7.25 5.64 -3.59
C ASP A 51 7.76 7.11 -3.63
N PRO A 52 9.08 7.34 -3.72
CA PRO A 52 9.64 8.69 -3.78
C PRO A 52 9.17 9.54 -4.97
N ASP A 53 8.78 8.90 -6.08
CA ASP A 53 8.27 9.57 -7.29
C ASP A 53 6.76 9.86 -7.20
N GLY A 54 6.10 9.37 -6.15
CA GLY A 54 4.67 9.56 -5.90
C GLY A 54 3.77 8.49 -6.52
N ASN A 55 4.33 7.40 -7.08
CA ASN A 55 3.53 6.28 -7.56
C ASN A 55 2.90 5.53 -6.39
N VAL A 56 1.67 5.07 -6.57
CA VAL A 56 0.93 4.36 -5.53
C VAL A 56 1.01 2.86 -5.75
N VAL A 57 1.40 2.15 -4.69
CA VAL A 57 1.41 0.68 -4.64
C VAL A 57 0.60 0.23 -3.44
N ALA A 58 -0.24 -0.76 -3.66
CA ALA A 58 -0.97 -1.47 -2.63
C ALA A 58 -0.43 -2.89 -2.50
N VAL A 59 -0.27 -3.33 -1.26
CA VAL A 59 0.06 -4.73 -0.93
C VAL A 59 -1.08 -5.31 -0.11
N ALA A 60 -1.42 -6.56 -0.41
CA ALA A 60 -2.54 -7.20 0.21
C ALA A 60 -2.34 -8.70 0.40
N GLN A 61 -3.09 -9.24 1.36
CA GLN A 61 -3.23 -10.68 1.56
C GLN A 61 -4.70 -10.96 1.85
N ALA A 62 -5.19 -12.11 1.37
CA ALA A 62 -6.53 -12.56 1.72
C ALA A 62 -6.67 -12.63 3.25
N ALA A 63 -7.73 -12.03 3.79
CA ALA A 63 -8.03 -12.22 5.20
C ALA A 63 -8.38 -13.70 5.42
N PRO A 64 -8.02 -14.28 6.58
CA PRO A 64 -8.54 -15.59 6.96
C PRO A 64 -10.08 -15.58 6.88
N ALA A 65 -10.66 -16.69 6.42
CA ALA A 65 -12.10 -16.87 6.32
C ALA A 65 -12.79 -16.86 7.70
#